data_AF-A0A931Q750-F1
#
_entry.id   AF-A0A931Q750-F1
#
_cell.length_a   1.000
_cell.length_b   1.000
_cell.length_c   1.000
_cell.angle_alpha   90.00
_cell.angle_beta   90.00
_cell.angle_gamma   90.00
#
_symmetry.space_group_name_H-M   'P 1'
#
loop_
_entity.id
_entity.type
_entity.pdbx_description
1 polymer ?
#
loop_
_entity_poly.entity_id
_entity_poly.type
_entity_poly.pdbx_seq_one_letter_code
_entity_poly.pdbx_strand_id
1 'polypeptide(L)'
;MKKGLTILLLIILIMFFSIFALITKFQHEDLKTIQKAKQVDSFIVTFCMENKIIPSLLALKEHFPDLNWKTGWFFYTNERDWMRLQYPMRWWNKEAIGTRRISEFTATVYAYAVDYHCKDGP
;
A
#
# COMPACT_ATOMS: atom_id res chain seq x y z
N MET A 1 25.18 29.45 32.74
CA MET A 1 25.42 28.51 31.61
C MET A 1 24.70 27.17 31.73
N LYS A 2 24.69 26.46 32.88
CA LYS A 2 24.07 25.12 32.98
C LYS A 2 22.56 25.05 32.66
N LYS A 3 21.76 26.00 33.14
CA LYS A 3 20.29 26.00 32.93
C LYS A 3 19.86 26.15 31.46
N GLY A 4 20.56 26.99 30.68
CA GLY A 4 20.27 27.19 29.25
C GLY A 4 20.57 25.93 28.41
N LEU A 5 21.66 25.23 28.72
CA LEU A 5 22.00 23.96 28.09
C LEU A 5 20.96 22.88 28.40
N THR A 6 20.48 22.79 29.64
CA THR A 6 19.42 21.83 30.03
C THR A 6 18.11 22.07 29.27
N ILE A 7 17.70 23.33 29.10
CA ILE A 7 16.47 23.66 28.35
C ILE A 7 16.64 23.32 26.85
N LEU A 8 17.79 23.63 26.26
CA LEU A 8 18.07 23.29 24.86
C LEU A 8 18.03 21.77 24.62
N LEU A 9 18.64 20.98 25.50
CA LEU A 9 18.62 19.51 25.42
C LEU A 9 17.20 18.95 25.54
N LEU A 10 16.37 19.53 26.42
CA LEU A 10 14.96 19.13 26.55
C LEU A 10 14.18 19.39 25.26
N ILE A 11 14.38 20.55 24.63
CA ILE A 11 13.72 20.90 23.34
C ILE A 11 14.14 19.92 22.25
N ILE A 12 15.44 19.62 22.13
CA ILE A 12 15.96 18.65 21.16
C ILE A 12 15.34 17.28 21.38
N LEU A 13 15.25 16.84 22.65
CA LEU A 13 14.66 15.55 23.01
C LEU A 13 13.18 15.48 22.62
N ILE A 14 12.39 16.52 22.91
CA ILE A 14 10.96 16.59 22.54
C ILE A 14 10.78 16.56 21.02
N MET A 15 11.60 17.32 20.27
CA MET A 15 11.57 17.29 18.81
C MET A 15 11.89 15.89 18.27
N PHE A 16 12.91 15.23 18.82
CA PHE A 16 13.28 13.88 18.42
C PHE A 16 12.14 12.88 18.66
N PHE A 17 11.51 12.89 19.83
CA PHE A 17 10.36 12.02 20.12
C PHE A 17 9.16 12.30 19.21
N SER A 18 8.90 13.58 18.89
CA SER A 18 7.79 13.97 18.01
C SER A 18 8.01 13.44 16.58
N ILE A 19 9.24 13.58 16.07
CA ILE A 19 9.62 13.04 14.75
C ILE A 19 9.53 11.51 14.76
N PHE A 20 10.06 10.86 15.79
CA PHE A 20 10.01 9.39 15.93
C PHE A 20 8.57 8.86 15.97
N ALA A 21 7.69 9.51 16.73
CA ALA A 21 6.27 9.16 16.80
C ALA A 21 5.59 9.30 15.43
N LEU A 22 5.90 10.36 14.67
CA LEU A 22 5.38 10.56 13.33
C LEU A 22 5.84 9.47 12.36
N ILE A 23 7.13 9.11 12.39
CA ILE A 23 7.68 8.02 11.57
C ILE A 23 6.98 6.69 11.90
N THR A 24 6.85 6.39 13.19
CA THR A 24 6.23 5.13 13.66
C THR A 24 4.76 5.05 13.22
N LYS A 25 4.02 6.16 13.34
CA LYS A 25 2.63 6.25 12.87
C LYS A 25 2.53 5.92 11.39
N PHE A 26 3.37 6.52 10.57
CA PHE A 26 3.32 6.30 9.14
C PHE A 26 3.76 4.87 8.74
N GLN A 27 4.77 4.30 9.41
CA GLN A 27 5.17 2.90 9.20
C GLN A 27 4.03 1.92 9.54
N HIS A 28 3.27 2.22 10.60
CA HIS A 28 2.12 1.41 10.98
C HIS A 28 1.02 1.43 9.91
N GLU A 29 0.75 2.59 9.32
CA GLU A 29 -0.21 2.71 8.21
C GLU A 29 0.27 1.98 6.93
N ASP A 30 1.57 2.02 6.65
CA ASP A 30 2.16 1.25 5.55
C ASP A 30 2.01 -0.27 5.77
N LEU A 31 2.21 -0.76 7.01
CA LEU A 31 1.97 -2.17 7.35
C LEU A 31 0.50 -2.58 7.16
N LYS A 32 -0.45 -1.75 7.57
CA LYS A 32 -1.88 -1.99 7.29
C LYS A 32 -2.16 -2.07 5.80
N THR A 33 -1.55 -1.18 5.02
CA THR A 33 -1.69 -1.15 3.56
C THR A 33 -1.16 -2.44 2.93
N ILE A 34 -0.01 -2.94 3.39
CA ILE A 34 0.54 -4.24 2.96
C ILE A 34 -0.39 -5.39 3.32
N GLN A 35 -0.91 -5.43 4.56
CA GLN A 35 -1.85 -6.47 4.97
C GLN A 35 -3.12 -6.47 4.11
N LYS A 36 -3.67 -5.28 3.83
CA LYS A 36 -4.81 -5.13 2.94
C LYS A 36 -4.48 -5.59 1.52
N ALA A 37 -3.29 -5.26 0.99
CA ALA A 37 -2.84 -5.71 -0.33
C ALA A 37 -2.80 -7.24 -0.41
N LYS A 38 -2.31 -7.92 0.64
CA LYS A 38 -2.33 -9.40 0.73
C LYS A 38 -3.75 -9.98 0.75
N GLN A 39 -4.71 -9.31 1.37
CA GLN A 39 -6.11 -9.74 1.35
C GLN A 39 -6.72 -9.62 -0.06
N VAL A 40 -6.46 -8.49 -0.73
CA VAL A 40 -6.91 -8.26 -2.12
C VAL A 40 -6.30 -9.28 -3.07
N ASP A 41 -5.00 -9.53 -2.92
CA ASP A 41 -4.27 -10.54 -3.68
C ASP A 41 -4.89 -11.93 -3.52
N SER A 42 -5.09 -12.38 -2.28
CA SER A 42 -5.75 -13.65 -2.00
C SER A 42 -7.14 -13.74 -2.64
N PHE A 43 -7.94 -12.67 -2.57
CA PHE A 43 -9.25 -12.64 -3.20
C PHE A 43 -9.16 -12.79 -4.73
N ILE A 44 -8.29 -12.02 -5.38
CA ILE A 44 -8.13 -12.07 -6.85
C ILE A 44 -7.66 -13.46 -7.29
N VAL A 45 -6.68 -14.04 -6.61
CA VAL A 45 -6.13 -15.36 -6.92
C VAL A 45 -7.20 -16.45 -6.73
N THR A 46 -7.94 -16.44 -5.61
CA THR A 46 -9.01 -17.40 -5.37
C THR A 46 -10.13 -17.26 -6.41
N PHE A 47 -10.58 -16.03 -6.68
CA PHE A 47 -11.62 -15.77 -7.68
C PHE A 47 -11.19 -16.28 -9.06
N CYS A 48 -9.94 -16.03 -9.44
CA CYS A 48 -9.34 -16.52 -10.68
C CYS A 48 -9.31 -18.05 -10.76
N MET A 49 -8.90 -18.72 -9.68
CA MET A 49 -8.83 -20.18 -9.63
C MET A 49 -10.21 -20.84 -9.82
N GLU A 50 -11.24 -20.28 -9.18
CA GLU A 50 -12.62 -20.77 -9.20
C GLU A 50 -13.33 -20.49 -10.52
N ASN A 51 -13.20 -19.25 -11.04
CA ASN A 51 -14.02 -18.77 -12.16
C ASN A 51 -13.27 -18.76 -13.51
N LYS A 52 -11.95 -18.97 -13.50
CA LYS A 52 -11.06 -18.87 -14.68
C LYS A 52 -11.08 -17.49 -15.35
N ILE A 53 -11.51 -16.46 -14.62
CA ILE A 53 -11.55 -15.06 -15.03
C ILE A 53 -11.09 -14.18 -13.87
N ILE A 54 -10.58 -13.00 -14.19
CA ILE A 54 -10.25 -11.97 -13.20
C ILE A 54 -11.54 -11.32 -12.67
N PRO A 55 -11.65 -10.93 -11.39
CA PRO A 55 -12.81 -10.20 -10.88
C PRO A 55 -12.98 -8.86 -11.59
N SER A 56 -14.23 -8.46 -11.87
CA SER A 56 -14.50 -7.13 -12.42
C SER A 56 -14.17 -6.03 -11.41
N LEU A 57 -13.98 -4.79 -11.89
CA LEU A 57 -13.80 -3.64 -11.01
C LEU A 57 -14.99 -3.43 -10.07
N LEU A 58 -16.20 -3.82 -10.49
CA LEU A 58 -17.39 -3.76 -9.65
C LEU A 58 -17.31 -4.77 -8.50
N ALA A 59 -16.98 -6.03 -8.80
CA ALA A 59 -16.85 -7.08 -7.78
C ALA A 59 -15.78 -6.73 -6.74
N LEU A 60 -14.65 -6.16 -7.17
CA LEU A 60 -13.61 -5.68 -6.27
C LEU A 60 -14.10 -4.55 -5.37
N LYS A 61 -14.86 -3.58 -5.91
CA LYS A 61 -15.40 -2.47 -5.11
C LYS A 61 -16.48 -2.92 -4.13
N GLU A 62 -17.26 -3.93 -4.48
CA GLU A 62 -18.25 -4.52 -3.59
C GLU A 62 -17.57 -5.25 -2.41
N HIS A 63 -16.49 -5.99 -2.68
CA HIS A 63 -15.76 -6.72 -1.64
C HIS A 63 -14.82 -5.81 -0.82
N PHE A 64 -14.27 -4.77 -1.44
CA PHE A 64 -13.32 -3.84 -0.83
C PHE A 64 -13.72 -2.36 -1.08
N PRO A 65 -14.81 -1.88 -0.46
CA PRO A 65 -15.36 -0.54 -0.72
C PRO A 65 -14.45 0.61 -0.29
N ASP A 66 -13.49 0.33 0.59
CA ASP A 66 -12.49 1.27 1.09
C ASP A 66 -11.33 1.52 0.10
N LEU A 67 -11.20 0.70 -0.94
CA LEU A 67 -10.15 0.84 -1.95
C LEU A 67 -10.61 1.74 -3.09
N ASN A 68 -10.04 2.93 -3.20
CA ASN A 68 -10.38 3.88 -4.23
C ASN A 68 -9.20 4.79 -4.59
N TRP A 69 -9.37 5.56 -5.66
CA TRP A 69 -8.34 6.47 -6.15
C TRP A 69 -7.95 7.56 -5.14
N LYS A 70 -8.85 7.98 -4.24
CA LYS A 70 -8.54 8.98 -3.20
C LYS A 70 -7.56 8.41 -2.15
N THR A 71 -7.62 7.11 -1.90
CA THR A 71 -6.65 6.42 -1.04
C THR A 71 -5.39 6.01 -1.80
N GLY A 72 -5.26 6.35 -3.10
CA GLY A 72 -4.10 6.06 -3.94
C GLY A 72 -4.07 4.64 -4.50
N TRP A 73 -5.17 3.89 -4.37
CA TRP A 73 -5.33 2.54 -4.92
C TRP A 73 -5.87 2.62 -6.35
N PHE A 74 -5.21 1.91 -7.26
CA PHE A 74 -5.59 1.84 -8.66
C PHE A 74 -5.67 0.40 -9.13
N PHE A 75 -6.66 0.14 -9.97
CA PHE A 75 -6.89 -1.15 -10.61
C PHE A 75 -6.99 -0.92 -12.11
N TYR A 76 -6.15 -1.60 -12.87
CA TYR A 76 -6.18 -1.60 -14.32
C TYR A 76 -6.53 -3.01 -14.76
N THR A 77 -7.52 -3.19 -15.62
CA THR A 77 -7.93 -4.53 -16.04
C THR A 77 -8.59 -4.47 -17.41
N ASN A 78 -8.53 -5.57 -18.14
CA ASN A 78 -9.33 -5.80 -19.33
C ASN A 78 -10.58 -6.65 -19.03
N GLU A 79 -10.88 -6.87 -17.75
CA GLU A 79 -12.03 -7.61 -17.22
C GLU A 79 -12.17 -9.07 -17.70
N ARG A 80 -11.14 -9.62 -18.34
CA ARG A 80 -11.13 -11.00 -18.82
C ARG A 80 -10.02 -11.82 -18.18
N ASP A 81 -8.78 -11.48 -18.52
CA ASP A 81 -7.62 -12.34 -18.24
C ASP A 81 -6.48 -11.61 -17.56
N TRP A 82 -6.47 -10.27 -17.54
CA TRP A 82 -5.41 -9.50 -16.92
C TRP A 82 -5.93 -8.41 -15.98
N MET A 83 -5.20 -8.22 -14.88
CA MET A 83 -5.34 -7.06 -14.01
C MET A 83 -4.01 -6.65 -13.39
N ARG A 84 -3.84 -5.35 -13.21
CA ARG A 84 -2.82 -4.78 -12.35
C ARG A 84 -3.45 -4.08 -11.16
N LEU A 85 -3.05 -4.52 -9.97
CA LEU A 85 -3.26 -3.77 -8.74
C LEU A 85 -2.06 -2.84 -8.52
N GLN A 86 -2.32 -1.57 -8.21
CA GLN A 86 -1.30 -0.63 -7.75
C GLN A 86 -1.76 -0.01 -6.43
N TYR A 87 -0.89 -0.05 -5.42
CA TYR A 87 -1.18 0.50 -4.10
C TYR A 87 -0.02 1.37 -3.57
N PRO A 88 -0.33 2.40 -2.77
CA PRO A 88 0.65 3.38 -2.34
C PRO A 88 1.46 2.91 -1.14
N MET A 89 2.73 3.32 -1.06
CA MET A 89 3.60 3.10 0.09
C MET A 89 4.46 4.35 0.34
N ARG A 90 4.72 4.69 1.60
CA ARG A 90 5.62 5.81 1.93
C ARG A 90 7.06 5.38 2.00
N TRP A 91 7.32 4.17 2.48
CA TRP A 91 8.66 3.58 2.49
C TRP A 91 8.73 2.26 1.74
N TRP A 92 9.94 1.96 1.30
CA TRP A 92 10.26 0.62 0.84
C TRP A 92 10.08 -0.40 1.98
N ASN A 93 9.38 -1.49 1.69
CA ASN A 93 9.21 -2.61 2.59
C ASN A 93 9.41 -3.93 1.82
N LYS A 94 10.25 -4.82 2.33
CA LYS A 94 10.54 -6.13 1.73
C LYS A 94 9.35 -7.10 1.79
N GLU A 95 8.39 -6.87 2.67
CA GLU A 95 7.21 -7.71 2.87
C GLU A 95 6.01 -7.28 2.00
N ALA A 96 6.13 -6.14 1.31
CA ALA A 96 5.16 -5.69 0.33
C ALA A 96 5.18 -6.62 -0.88
N ILE A 97 4.00 -6.94 -1.40
CA ILE A 97 3.83 -7.80 -2.57
C ILE A 97 3.97 -6.99 -3.87
N GLY A 98 4.46 -7.65 -4.92
CA GLY A 98 4.62 -7.01 -6.22
C GLY A 98 5.91 -6.23 -6.42
N THR A 99 5.99 -5.56 -7.56
CA THR A 99 7.19 -4.83 -7.98
C THR A 99 7.11 -3.38 -7.52
N ARG A 100 8.17 -2.92 -6.86
CA ARG A 100 8.33 -1.50 -6.50
C ARG A 100 8.42 -0.65 -7.76
N ARG A 101 7.59 0.38 -7.85
CA ARG A 101 7.63 1.43 -8.89
C ARG A 101 7.61 2.81 -8.23
N ILE A 102 8.16 3.80 -8.93
CA ILE A 102 7.97 5.20 -8.54
C ILE A 102 6.53 5.57 -8.91
N SER A 103 5.78 6.16 -7.99
CA SER A 103 4.40 6.56 -8.26
C SER A 103 4.40 7.76 -9.21
N GLU A 104 3.91 7.59 -10.43
CA GLU A 104 3.81 8.68 -11.42
C GLU A 104 2.53 9.52 -11.23
N PHE A 105 1.63 9.13 -10.32
CA PHE A 105 0.25 9.63 -10.30
C PHE A 105 -0.19 10.24 -8.95
N THR A 106 0.51 9.99 -7.85
CA THR A 106 0.13 10.52 -6.52
C THR A 106 1.35 10.92 -5.70
N ALA A 107 1.16 11.75 -4.66
CA ALA A 107 2.21 12.18 -3.74
C ALA A 107 2.73 11.07 -2.78
N THR A 108 2.84 9.83 -3.27
CA THR A 108 3.55 8.74 -2.61
C THR A 108 4.90 8.54 -3.27
N VAL A 109 5.97 8.53 -2.48
CA VAL A 109 7.34 8.39 -2.98
C VAL A 109 7.55 7.01 -3.63
N TYR A 110 6.72 6.01 -3.28
CA TYR A 110 6.72 4.66 -3.84
C TYR A 110 5.31 4.11 -4.06
N ALA A 111 5.15 3.25 -5.06
CA ALA A 111 3.98 2.40 -5.24
C ALA A 111 4.44 0.96 -5.48
N TYR A 112 3.62 0.00 -5.12
CA TYR A 112 3.83 -1.40 -5.50
C TYR A 112 2.76 -1.80 -6.50
N ALA A 113 3.19 -2.55 -7.51
CA ALA A 113 2.32 -3.06 -8.55
C ALA A 113 2.37 -4.59 -8.58
N VAL A 114 1.21 -5.22 -8.57
CA VAL A 114 1.03 -6.67 -8.74
C VAL A 114 0.29 -6.88 -10.05
N ASP A 115 0.83 -7.72 -10.92
CA ASP A 115 0.23 -8.10 -12.19
C ASP A 115 -0.37 -9.51 -12.06
N TYR A 116 -1.62 -9.67 -12.49
CA TYR A 116 -2.38 -10.90 -12.44
C TYR A 116 -2.73 -11.35 -13.86
N HIS A 117 -2.55 -12.64 -14.15
CA HIS A 117 -2.91 -13.25 -15.42
C HIS A 117 -3.66 -14.57 -15.18
N CYS A 118 -4.96 -14.64 -15.52
CA CYS A 118 -5.76 -15.85 -15.29
C CYS A 118 -5.63 -16.94 -16.35
N LYS A 119 -5.17 -16.59 -17.56
CA LYS A 119 -5.08 -17.55 -18.67
C LYS A 119 -4.00 -18.61 -18.49
N ASP A 120 -2.95 -18.29 -17.73
CA ASP A 120 -1.76 -19.14 -17.62
C ASP A 120 -1.74 -19.93 -16.30
N GLY A 121 -2.76 -19.77 -15.45
CA GLY A 121 -2.71 -20.16 -14.04
C GLY A 121 -1.86 -19.17 -13.21
N PRO A 122 -2.01 -19.15 -11.88
CA PRO A 122 -1.19 -18.32 -11.02
C PRO A 122 0.30 -18.68 -11.09
#